data_AF-A0A3B8XB95-F1
#
_entry.id   AF-A0A3B8XB95-F1
#
_cell.length_a   1.000
_cell.length_b   1.000
_cell.length_c   1.000
_cell.angle_alpha   90.00
_cell.angle_beta   90.00
_cell.angle_gamma   90.00
#
_symmetry.space_group_name_H-M   'P 1'
#
loop_
_entity.id
_entity.type
_entity.pdbx_description
1 polymer ?
#
loop_
_entity_poly.entity_id
_entity_poly.type
_entity_poly.pdbx_seq_one_letter_code
_entity_poly.pdbx_strand_id
1 'polypeptide(L)'
;HVLSAVAPLDIVLLGVGEDGHTASLFPGHPAVQAKGWAIGIRDAPKPPPQRVTLTLSTLRGARRVIILATGAGKADAVAKAKRGEVPSGMIAGARWLIDREAAGAR
;
A
#
# COMPACT_ATOMS: atom_id res chain seq x y z
N HIS A 1 -18.60 -7.46 13.34
CA HIS A 1 -17.59 -6.87 14.25
C HIS A 1 -17.33 -5.43 13.84
N VAL A 2 -17.25 -4.50 14.80
CA VAL A 2 -16.89 -3.10 14.52
C VAL A 2 -15.36 -3.02 14.44
N LEU A 3 -14.82 -2.60 13.29
CA LEU A 3 -13.38 -2.61 13.03
C LEU A 3 -12.56 -1.73 14.00
N SER A 4 -13.15 -0.66 14.55
CA SER A 4 -12.45 0.19 15.51
C SER A 4 -12.07 -0.52 16.81
N ALA A 5 -12.78 -1.59 17.17
CA ALA A 5 -12.51 -2.37 18.37
C ALA A 5 -11.38 -3.39 18.21
N VAL A 6 -10.80 -3.54 17.00
CA VAL A 6 -9.73 -4.52 16.72
C VAL A 6 -8.36 -3.87 16.47
N ALA A 7 -8.17 -2.60 16.85
CA ALA A 7 -6.87 -1.94 16.77
C ALA A 7 -5.93 -2.36 17.93
N PRO A 8 -4.61 -2.45 17.68
CA PRO A 8 -3.99 -2.42 16.35
C PRO A 8 -4.23 -3.73 15.60
N LEU A 9 -4.33 -3.67 14.27
CA LEU A 9 -4.37 -4.88 13.44
C LEU A 9 -3.08 -5.68 13.62
N ASP A 10 -3.17 -7.00 13.83
CA ASP A 10 -1.98 -7.82 14.06
C ASP A 10 -1.14 -7.99 12.79
N ILE A 11 -1.78 -8.29 11.66
CA ILE A 11 -1.12 -8.48 10.37
C ILE A 11 -1.94 -7.82 9.27
N VAL A 12 -1.27 -7.05 8.41
CA VAL A 12 -1.81 -6.53 7.15
C VAL A 12 -0.98 -7.07 6.00
N LEU A 13 -1.65 -7.70 5.04
CA LEU A 13 -1.06 -8.18 3.79
C LEU A 13 -1.44 -7.23 2.65
N LEU A 14 -0.45 -6.78 1.89
CA LEU A 14 -0.63 -5.83 0.80
C LEU A 14 0.07 -6.30 -0.47
N GLY A 15 -0.49 -5.92 -1.62
CA GLY A 15 0.21 -5.91 -2.89
C GLY A 15 0.73 -4.51 -3.25
N VAL A 16 1.44 -4.43 -4.38
CA VAL A 16 1.91 -3.17 -4.95
C VAL A 16 1.60 -3.08 -6.46
N GLY A 17 1.08 -1.93 -6.88
CA GLY A 17 0.92 -1.59 -8.30
C GLY A 17 2.24 -1.21 -8.95
N GLU A 18 2.31 -1.23 -10.27
CA GLU A 18 3.50 -0.80 -11.04
C GLU A 18 3.81 0.70 -10.87
N ASP A 19 2.82 1.47 -10.46
CA ASP A 19 2.88 2.87 -10.05
C ASP A 19 3.24 3.04 -8.56
N GLY A 20 3.43 1.96 -7.81
CA GLY A 20 3.75 2.00 -6.38
C GLY A 20 2.55 2.21 -5.46
N HIS A 21 1.31 2.22 -6.00
CA HIS A 21 0.11 2.24 -5.17
C HIS A 21 0.03 0.96 -4.32
N THR A 22 -0.60 1.06 -3.16
CA THR A 22 -0.98 -0.10 -2.35
C THR A 22 -2.37 0.11 -1.78
N ALA A 23 -3.07 -0.98 -1.42
CA ALA A 23 -4.50 -0.95 -1.14
C ALA A 23 -5.25 -0.21 -2.28
N SER A 24 -5.76 1.00 -2.02
CA SER A 24 -6.26 1.90 -3.07
C SER A 24 -5.72 3.31 -2.92
N LEU A 25 -4.53 3.42 -2.36
CA LEU A 25 -3.81 4.68 -2.14
C LEU A 25 -2.85 4.87 -3.32
N PHE A 26 -3.19 5.77 -4.23
CA PHE A 26 -2.45 6.04 -5.46
C PHE A 26 -1.50 7.24 -5.31
N PRO A 27 -0.32 7.25 -5.95
CA PRO A 27 0.54 8.42 -5.98
C PRO A 27 -0.20 9.67 -6.45
N GLY A 28 0.00 10.80 -5.77
CA GLY A 28 -0.65 12.08 -6.08
C GLY A 28 -2.15 12.17 -5.74
N HIS A 29 -2.81 11.05 -5.40
CA HIS A 29 -4.23 11.06 -5.07
C HIS A 29 -4.48 11.57 -3.63
N PRO A 30 -5.47 12.46 -3.38
CA PRO A 30 -5.73 13.03 -2.05
C PRO A 30 -5.98 12.01 -0.94
N ALA A 31 -6.49 10.82 -1.29
CA ALA A 31 -6.71 9.70 -0.38
C ALA A 31 -5.47 9.31 0.44
N VAL A 32 -4.25 9.57 -0.06
CA VAL A 32 -2.99 9.33 0.68
C VAL A 32 -2.92 10.15 1.98
N GLN A 33 -3.55 11.33 2.01
CA GLN A 33 -3.60 12.22 3.18
C GLN A 33 -4.87 12.04 4.02
N ALA A 34 -5.72 11.08 3.68
CA ALA A 34 -6.96 10.84 4.40
C ALA A 34 -6.71 10.42 5.86
N LYS A 35 -7.62 10.84 6.74
CA LYS A 35 -7.60 10.54 8.17
C LYS A 35 -8.71 9.54 8.52
N GLY A 36 -8.61 8.95 9.70
CA GLY A 36 -9.55 7.94 10.18
C GLY A 36 -9.20 6.54 9.70
N TRP A 37 -10.08 5.58 9.98
CA TRP A 37 -9.79 4.16 9.76
C TRP A 37 -9.77 3.78 8.27
N ALA A 38 -10.83 4.16 7.57
CA ALA A 38 -11.04 3.83 6.18
C ALA A 38 -11.83 4.96 5.50
N ILE A 39 -11.70 5.05 4.18
CA ILE A 39 -12.45 5.99 3.35
C ILE A 39 -12.97 5.32 2.08
N GLY A 40 -14.03 5.89 1.52
CA GLY A 40 -14.44 5.63 0.14
C GLY A 40 -13.64 6.51 -0.83
N ILE A 41 -13.26 5.94 -1.96
CA ILE A 41 -12.68 6.61 -3.13
C ILE A 41 -13.68 6.45 -4.26
N ARG A 42 -13.91 7.51 -5.05
CA ARG A 42 -14.89 7.47 -6.17
C ARG A 42 -14.25 7.62 -7.54
N ASP A 43 -12.98 8.00 -7.57
CA ASP A 43 -12.22 8.51 -8.71
C ASP A 43 -10.82 7.87 -8.77
N ALA A 44 -10.70 6.60 -8.38
CA ALA A 44 -9.43 5.89 -8.44
C ALA A 44 -8.85 5.93 -9.88
N PRO A 45 -7.56 6.28 -10.07
CA PRO A 45 -6.94 6.38 -11.39
C PRO A 45 -6.93 5.07 -12.20
N LYS A 46 -7.14 3.93 -11.54
CA LYS A 46 -7.21 2.60 -12.15
C LYS A 46 -8.58 1.96 -11.92
N PRO A 47 -9.20 1.32 -12.94
CA PRO A 47 -10.53 0.71 -12.80
C PRO A 47 -10.54 -0.44 -11.78
N PRO A 48 -11.67 -0.68 -11.09
CA PRO A 48 -12.85 0.19 -11.02
C PRO A 48 -12.57 1.49 -10.23
N PRO A 49 -13.26 2.61 -10.55
CA PRO A 49 -12.99 3.91 -9.95
C PRO A 49 -13.46 4.02 -8.49
N GLN A 50 -14.52 3.27 -8.13
CA GLN A 50 -15.06 3.26 -6.77
C GLN A 50 -14.41 2.17 -5.93
N ARG A 51 -13.86 2.55 -4.78
CA ARG A 51 -13.12 1.65 -3.88
C ARG A 51 -13.35 2.04 -2.42
N VAL A 52 -13.15 1.08 -1.51
CA VAL A 52 -12.99 1.36 -0.08
C VAL A 52 -11.55 1.01 0.30
N THR A 53 -10.91 1.86 1.09
CA THR A 53 -9.50 1.65 1.46
C THR A 53 -9.22 2.03 2.90
N LEU A 54 -8.28 1.31 3.53
CA LEU A 54 -7.69 1.74 4.79
C LEU A 54 -6.77 2.94 4.53
N THR A 55 -6.77 3.91 5.45
CA THR A 55 -5.87 5.06 5.33
C THR A 55 -4.42 4.66 5.63
N LEU A 56 -3.45 5.47 5.19
CA LEU A 56 -2.05 5.28 5.58
C LEU A 56 -1.86 5.24 7.09
N SER A 57 -2.64 6.04 7.85
CA SER A 57 -2.55 6.06 9.32
C SER A 57 -2.94 4.70 9.93
N THR A 58 -3.99 4.07 9.41
CA THR A 58 -4.42 2.73 9.85
C THR A 58 -3.40 1.66 9.48
N LEU A 59 -2.88 1.70 8.26
CA LEU A 59 -1.89 0.73 7.78
C LEU A 59 -0.59 0.81 8.59
N ARG A 60 -0.12 2.02 8.89
CA ARG A 60 1.07 2.26 9.73
C ARG A 60 0.88 1.83 11.18
N GLY A 61 -0.37 1.78 11.67
CA GLY A 61 -0.69 1.37 13.03
C GLY A 61 -0.72 -0.15 13.26
N ALA A 62 -0.60 -0.96 12.21
CA ALA A 62 -0.59 -2.43 12.34
C ALA A 62 0.70 -2.95 13.00
N ARG A 63 0.62 -4.04 13.77
CA ARG A 63 1.80 -4.66 14.39
C ARG A 63 2.78 -5.21 13.35
N ARG A 64 2.26 -5.73 12.23
CA ARG A 64 3.05 -6.21 11.09
C ARG A 64 2.37 -5.80 9.78
N VAL A 65 3.15 -5.23 8.87
CA VAL A 65 2.75 -5.05 7.47
C VAL A 65 3.67 -5.87 6.59
N ILE A 66 3.10 -6.67 5.69
CA ILE A 66 3.82 -7.46 4.70
C ILE A 66 3.39 -6.98 3.31
N ILE A 67 4.35 -6.59 2.47
CA ILE A 67 4.11 -6.21 1.07
C ILE A 67 4.69 -7.27 0.16
N LEU A 68 3.85 -7.82 -0.71
CA LEU A 68 4.21 -8.80 -1.74
C LEU A 68 4.36 -8.11 -3.10
N ALA A 69 5.46 -8.38 -3.81
CA ALA A 69 5.66 -7.94 -5.18
C ALA A 69 6.39 -9.00 -6.01
N THR A 70 5.86 -9.34 -7.18
CA THR A 70 6.46 -10.33 -8.08
C THR A 70 6.46 -9.84 -9.53
N GLY A 71 7.46 -10.25 -10.29
CA GLY A 71 7.61 -9.95 -11.71
C GLY A 71 8.29 -8.61 -12.00
N ALA A 72 8.94 -8.55 -13.16
CA ALA A 72 9.76 -7.41 -13.59
C ALA A 72 8.99 -6.07 -13.65
N GLY A 73 7.67 -6.10 -13.92
CA GLY A 73 6.82 -4.91 -13.93
C GLY A 73 6.75 -4.17 -12.59
N LYS A 74 7.20 -4.78 -11.48
CA LYS A 74 7.22 -4.16 -10.15
C LYS A 74 8.55 -3.52 -9.77
N ALA A 75 9.62 -3.73 -10.54
CA ALA A 75 10.97 -3.32 -10.15
C ALA A 75 11.10 -1.81 -9.86
N ASP A 76 10.55 -0.96 -10.72
CA ASP A 76 10.57 0.50 -10.53
C ASP A 76 9.73 0.94 -9.33
N ALA A 77 8.53 0.38 -9.16
CA ALA A 77 7.68 0.63 -8.00
C ALA A 77 8.38 0.28 -6.69
N VAL A 78 9.04 -0.89 -6.63
CA VAL A 78 9.81 -1.34 -5.46
C VAL A 78 10.98 -0.40 -5.19
N ALA A 79 11.70 0.04 -6.22
CA ALA A 79 12.81 0.98 -6.07
C ALA A 79 12.35 2.34 -5.51
N LYS A 80 11.24 2.89 -6.03
CA LYS A 80 10.60 4.11 -5.51
C LYS A 80 10.08 3.92 -4.08
N ALA A 81 9.51 2.76 -3.78
CA ALA A 81 9.00 2.45 -2.45
C ALA A 81 10.13 2.41 -1.41
N LYS A 82 11.31 1.87 -1.74
CA LYS A 82 12.49 1.90 -0.86
C LYS A 82 12.95 3.32 -0.49
N ARG A 83 12.65 4.32 -1.34
CA ARG A 83 12.93 5.74 -1.08
C ARG A 83 11.77 6.49 -0.43
N GLY A 84 10.64 5.81 -0.17
CA GLY A 84 9.45 6.42 0.42
C GLY A 84 8.65 7.33 -0.52
N GLU A 85 8.90 7.27 -1.83
CA GLU A 85 8.34 8.20 -2.83
C GLU A 85 6.90 7.87 -3.26
N VAL A 86 6.45 6.65 -2.97
CA VAL A 86 5.14 6.11 -3.38
C VAL A 86 4.39 5.53 -2.18
N PRO A 87 3.05 5.42 -2.23
CA PRO A 87 2.24 5.00 -1.08
C PRO A 87 2.66 3.68 -0.43
N SER A 88 3.10 2.69 -1.21
CA SER A 88 3.65 1.44 -0.67
C SER A 88 4.93 1.63 0.16
N GLY A 89 5.77 2.60 -0.22
CA GLY A 89 6.99 2.99 0.52
C GLY A 89 6.74 3.90 1.71
N MET A 90 5.56 4.52 1.79
CA MET A 90 5.19 5.41 2.89
C MET A 90 4.86 4.64 4.17
N ILE A 91 4.68 3.32 4.12
CA ILE A 91 4.44 2.47 5.29
C ILE A 91 5.80 2.01 5.86
N ALA A 92 6.36 2.82 6.76
CA ALA A 92 7.64 2.54 7.39
C ALA A 92 7.62 1.18 8.13
N GLY A 93 8.71 0.42 8.02
CA GLY A 93 8.86 -0.87 8.70
C GLY A 93 8.11 -2.05 8.08
N ALA A 94 7.45 -1.86 6.93
CA ALA A 94 6.83 -2.97 6.21
C ALA A 94 7.88 -4.02 5.79
N ARG A 95 7.57 -5.30 6.01
CA ARG A 95 8.38 -6.41 5.50
C ARG A 95 8.06 -6.64 4.03
N TRP A 96 9.06 -6.50 3.17
CA TRP A 96 8.92 -6.78 1.74
C TRP A 96 9.29 -8.23 1.44
N LEU A 97 8.40 -8.93 0.76
CA LEU A 97 8.62 -10.26 0.20
C LEU A 97 8.52 -10.12 -1.31
N ILE A 98 9.68 -10.15 -1.97
CA ILE A 98 9.82 -9.88 -3.41
C ILE A 98 10.61 -10.98 -4.10
N ASP A 99 10.28 -11.28 -5.36
CA ASP A 99 11.12 -12.13 -6.20
C ASP A 99 12.30 -11.36 -6.81
N ARG A 100 13.17 -12.07 -7.55
CA ARG A 100 14.37 -11.48 -8.15
C ARG A 100 14.02 -10.40 -9.17
N GLU A 101 13.01 -10.64 -10.00
CA GLU A 101 12.59 -9.70 -11.04
C GLU A 101 12.04 -8.40 -10.44
N ALA A 102 11.18 -8.49 -9.43
CA ALA A 102 10.68 -7.32 -8.69
C ALA A 102 11.76 -6.62 -7.86
N ALA A 103 12.84 -7.32 -7.50
CA ALA A 103 14.01 -6.72 -6.89
C ALA A 103 14.91 -5.96 -7.89
N GLY A 104 14.64 -6.07 -9.20
CA GLY A 104 15.49 -5.54 -10.27
C GLY A 104 16.77 -6.36 -10.52
N ALA A 105 16.85 -7.56 -9.95
CA ALA A 105 17.94 -8.51 -10.24
C ALA A 105 17.61 -9.26 -11.54
N ARG A 106 18.62 -9.38 -12.41
CA ARG A 106 18.56 -10.21 -13.62
C ARG A 106 18.84 -11.67 -13.28
#